data_AF-A0A1E8YLS5-F1
#
_entry.id   AF-A0A1E8YLS5-F1
#
_cell.length_a   1.000
_cell.length_b   1.000
_cell.length_c   1.000
_cell.angle_alpha   90.00
_cell.angle_beta   90.00
_cell.angle_gamma   90.00
#
_symmetry.space_group_name_H-M   'P 1'
#
loop_
_entity.id
_entity.type
_entity.pdbx_description
1 polymer ?
#
loop_
_entity_poly.entity_id
_entity_poly.type
_entity_poly.pdbx_seq_one_letter_code
_entity_poly.pdbx_strand_id
1 'polypeptide(L)'
;MIKVYQSETDSYKEMECIGKVRYEGETFGVICLTDGQVYDVVGIEPDYLRVVDDSEEDYLYPIINPRPTDGSSKGGRWVLVEDYFCKLIEVFP
;
A
#
# COMPACT_ATOMS: atom_id res chain seq x y z
N MET A 1 5.11 -3.49 14.67
CA MET A 1 5.12 -2.03 14.49
C MET A 1 6.14 -1.68 13.44
N ILE A 2 5.87 -0.67 12.60
CA ILE A 2 6.79 -0.10 11.62
C ILE A 2 6.81 1.43 11.80
N LYS A 3 7.84 2.09 11.28
CA LYS A 3 7.93 3.55 11.26
C LYS A 3 7.37 4.06 9.93
N VAL A 4 6.45 5.00 10.01
CA VAL A 4 5.82 5.65 8.85
C VAL A 4 6.15 7.13 8.93
N TYR A 5 6.69 7.68 7.84
CA TYR A 5 7.06 9.08 7.75
C TYR A 5 5.80 9.97 7.67
N GLN A 6 5.88 11.19 8.19
CA GLN A 6 4.79 12.17 8.23
C GLN A 6 5.33 13.52 7.76
N SER A 7 5.09 13.85 6.49
CA SER A 7 5.67 15.04 5.85
C SER A 7 5.19 16.36 6.45
N GLU A 8 3.99 16.41 7.04
CA GLU A 8 3.47 17.62 7.68
C GLU A 8 4.22 18.03 8.95
N THR A 9 4.92 17.07 9.57
CA THR A 9 5.63 17.28 10.84
C THR A 9 7.12 16.97 10.78
N ASP A 10 7.61 16.49 9.64
CA ASP A 10 9.00 16.01 9.46
C ASP A 10 9.40 15.02 10.58
N SER A 11 8.56 14.00 10.78
CA SER A 11 8.73 13.03 11.86
C SER A 11 8.23 11.64 11.46
N TYR A 12 8.58 10.63 12.28
CA TYR A 12 8.10 9.27 12.10
C TYR A 12 7.12 8.90 13.19
N LYS A 13 6.06 8.19 12.80
CA LYS A 13 5.06 7.61 13.68
C LYS A 13 5.13 6.09 13.63
N GLU A 14 5.00 5.43 14.78
CA GLU A 14 4.89 3.98 14.81
C GLU A 14 3.47 3.52 14.51
N MET A 15 3.32 2.60 13.57
CA MET A 15 2.03 2.02 13.17
C MET A 15 2.07 0.49 13.22
N GLU A 16 0.93 -0.13 13.50
CA GLU A 16 0.80 -1.59 13.44
C GLU A 16 0.77 -2.04 11.97
N CYS A 17 1.70 -2.90 11.58
CA CYS A 17 1.66 -3.56 10.29
C CYS A 17 0.80 -4.81 10.42
N ILE A 18 -0.21 -4.93 9.56
CA ILE A 18 -1.17 -6.04 9.56
C ILE A 18 -0.83 -7.13 8.55
N GLY A 19 0.11 -6.86 7.64
CA GLY A 19 0.63 -7.82 6.67
C GLY A 19 1.37 -7.14 5.53
N LYS A 20 1.72 -7.92 4.51
CA LYS A 20 2.50 -7.45 3.36
C LYS A 20 1.85 -7.86 2.05
N VAL A 21 1.89 -6.95 1.09
CA VAL A 21 1.36 -7.15 -0.27
C VAL A 21 2.42 -6.77 -1.29
N ARG A 22 2.44 -7.45 -2.43
CA ARG A 22 3.25 -7.06 -3.59
C ARG A 22 2.36 -6.34 -4.59
N TYR A 23 2.85 -5.24 -5.13
CA TYR A 23 2.24 -4.61 -6.30
C TYR A 23 2.78 -5.27 -7.57
N GLU A 24 1.89 -5.73 -8.45
CA GLU A 24 2.23 -6.20 -9.79
C GLU A 24 1.46 -5.35 -10.82
N GLY A 25 2.16 -4.49 -11.55
CA GLY A 25 1.53 -3.50 -12.42
C GLY A 25 2.51 -2.47 -12.99
N GLU A 26 2.00 -1.49 -13.72
CA GLU A 26 2.84 -0.41 -14.23
C GLU A 26 3.36 0.46 -13.08
N THR A 27 4.68 0.63 -12.94
CA THR A 27 5.28 1.60 -12.00
C THR A 27 4.75 3.00 -12.30
N PHE A 28 4.32 3.72 -11.28
CA PHE A 28 3.76 5.07 -11.44
C PHE A 28 4.15 5.98 -10.27
N GLY A 29 4.10 7.29 -10.52
CA GLY A 29 4.58 8.29 -9.55
C GLY A 29 6.10 8.24 -9.38
N VAL A 30 6.69 9.31 -8.86
CA VAL A 30 8.15 9.33 -8.58
C VAL A 30 8.48 8.54 -7.31
N ILE A 31 7.53 8.49 -6.36
CA ILE A 31 7.65 7.87 -5.03
C ILE A 31 6.32 7.23 -4.61
N CYS A 32 5.68 6.46 -5.51
CA CYS A 32 4.39 5.79 -5.23
C CYS A 32 4.55 4.26 -5.26
N LEU A 33 3.95 3.56 -6.24
CA LEU A 33 4.05 2.12 -6.39
C LEU A 33 4.98 1.71 -7.54
N THR A 34 5.88 0.79 -7.24
CA THR A 34 6.86 0.19 -8.15
C THR A 34 6.54 -1.28 -8.42
N ASP A 35 6.57 -1.68 -9.68
CA ASP A 35 6.31 -3.06 -10.10
C ASP A 35 7.20 -4.07 -9.36
N GLY A 36 6.57 -5.12 -8.83
CA GLY A 36 7.23 -6.20 -8.10
C GLY A 36 7.64 -5.87 -6.67
N GLN A 37 7.50 -4.61 -6.24
CA GLN A 37 7.86 -4.18 -4.89
C GLN A 37 6.85 -4.70 -3.85
N VAL A 38 7.36 -5.05 -2.67
CA VAL A 38 6.56 -5.48 -1.52
C VAL A 38 6.40 -4.31 -0.55
N TYR A 39 5.17 -4.11 -0.11
CA TYR A 39 4.72 -3.00 0.72
C TYR A 39 4.11 -3.49 2.03
N ASP A 40 4.29 -2.70 3.08
CA ASP A 40 3.65 -2.91 4.37
C ASP A 40 2.22 -2.37 4.35
N VAL A 41 1.26 -3.17 4.82
CA VAL A 41 -0.13 -2.74 4.99
C VAL A 41 -0.34 -2.35 6.45
N VAL A 42 -0.85 -1.15 6.67
CA VAL A 42 -1.12 -0.59 8.01
C VAL A 42 -2.61 -0.36 8.27
N GLY A 43 -3.47 -0.64 7.28
CA GLY A 43 -4.92 -0.54 7.45
C GLY A 43 -5.71 -1.08 6.27
N ILE A 44 -6.96 -1.44 6.53
CA ILE A 44 -7.97 -1.82 5.54
C ILE A 44 -9.13 -0.84 5.71
N GLU A 45 -9.52 -0.21 4.61
CA GLU A 45 -10.68 0.68 4.47
C GLU A 45 -11.63 0.04 3.44
N PRO A 46 -12.92 0.43 3.36
CA PRO A 46 -13.93 -0.31 2.59
C PRO A 46 -13.53 -0.70 1.16
N ASP A 47 -12.93 0.22 0.40
CA ASP A 47 -12.49 0.01 -0.98
C ASP A 47 -10.97 0.16 -1.17
N TYR A 48 -10.22 0.35 -0.08
CA TYR A 48 -8.82 0.77 -0.12
C TYR A 48 -7.94 -0.02 0.85
N LEU A 49 -6.69 -0.24 0.44
CA LEU A 49 -5.61 -0.61 1.33
C LEU A 49 -4.82 0.63 1.70
N ARG A 50 -4.50 0.76 2.98
CA ARG A 50 -3.55 1.76 3.48
C ARG A 50 -2.18 1.11 3.54
N VAL A 51 -1.29 1.51 2.63
CA VAL A 51 0.05 0.93 2.47
C VAL A 51 1.10 2.00 2.67
N VAL A 52 2.24 1.61 3.23
CA VAL A 52 3.44 2.46 3.24
C VAL A 52 4.16 2.25 1.92
N ASP A 53 4.19 3.28 1.07
CA ASP A 53 4.71 3.19 -0.31
C ASP A 53 6.15 3.70 -0.43
N ASP A 54 6.64 3.94 -1.65
CA ASP A 54 8.02 4.37 -1.90
C ASP A 54 8.35 5.77 -1.31
N SER A 55 7.35 6.53 -0.86
CA SER A 55 7.53 7.79 -0.11
C SER A 55 7.85 7.60 1.38
N GLU A 56 7.77 6.37 1.89
CA GLU A 56 7.80 6.02 3.32
C GLU A 56 6.61 6.54 4.14
N GLU A 57 5.64 7.21 3.50
CA GLU A 57 4.37 7.64 4.09
C GLU A 57 3.28 6.60 3.79
N ASP A 58 2.18 6.63 4.55
CA ASP A 58 1.02 5.79 4.27
C ASP A 58 0.02 6.47 3.32
N TYR A 59 -0.38 5.76 2.28
CA TYR A 59 -1.38 6.21 1.32
C TYR A 59 -2.46 5.16 1.08
N LEU A 60 -3.63 5.64 0.64
CA LEU A 60 -4.76 4.82 0.25
C LEU A 60 -4.68 4.47 -1.23
N TYR A 61 -4.66 3.17 -1.51
CA TYR A 61 -4.75 2.64 -2.85
C TYR A 61 -5.96 1.74 -3.00
N PRO A 62 -6.67 1.78 -4.15
CA PRO A 62 -7.77 0.87 -4.42
C PRO A 62 -7.37 -0.59 -4.21
N ILE A 63 -8.22 -1.38 -3.56
CA ILE A 63 -8.04 -2.84 -3.45
C ILE A 63 -8.09 -3.46 -4.86
N ILE A 64 -9.01 -2.97 -5.70
CA ILE A 64 -9.17 -3.41 -7.08
C ILE A 64 -8.51 -2.41 -8.01
N ASN A 65 -7.55 -2.88 -8.80
CA ASN A 65 -6.81 -2.08 -9.78
C ASN A 65 -6.13 -0.83 -9.17
N PRO A 66 -5.19 -0.99 -8.20
CA PRO A 66 -4.41 0.13 -7.66
C PRO A 66 -3.74 0.93 -8.76
N ARG A 67 -4.01 2.25 -8.78
CA ARG A 67 -3.51 3.20 -9.79
C ARG A 67 -3.71 4.66 -9.35
N PRO A 68 -3.03 5.63 -9.97
CA PRO A 68 -3.32 7.05 -9.83
C PRO A 68 -4.75 7.40 -10.23
N THR A 69 -5.35 8.36 -9.52
CA THR A 69 -6.71 8.86 -9.80
C THR A 69 -6.79 9.72 -11.06
N ASP A 70 -5.66 10.26 -11.54
CA ASP A 70 -5.56 11.07 -12.75
C ASP A 70 -5.54 10.25 -14.05
N GLY A 71 -5.50 8.92 -13.95
CA GLY A 71 -5.47 8.01 -15.10
C GLY A 71 -4.12 7.94 -15.83
N SER A 72 -3.05 8.43 -15.22
CA SER A 72 -1.69 8.41 -15.80
C SER A 72 -1.06 7.02 -15.92
N SER A 73 -1.61 6.01 -15.26
CA SER A 73 -1.17 4.62 -15.32
C SER A 73 -2.34 3.66 -15.49
N LYS A 74 -2.08 2.53 -16.17
CA LYS A 74 -3.05 1.43 -16.31
C LYS A 74 -3.38 0.76 -14.98
N GLY A 75 -2.48 0.88 -14.00
CA GLY A 75 -2.57 0.24 -12.70
C GLY A 75 -2.00 -1.16 -12.67
N GLY A 76 -2.41 -1.91 -11.65
CA GLY A 76 -1.93 -3.26 -11.40
C GLY A 76 -2.86 -4.08 -10.54
N ARG A 77 -2.30 -5.00 -9.78
CA ARG A 77 -3.00 -5.82 -8.78
C ARG A 77 -2.11 -6.00 -7.56
N TRP A 78 -2.77 -6.29 -6.44
CA TRP A 78 -2.10 -6.75 -5.24
C TRP A 78 -1.94 -8.26 -5.26
N VAL A 79 -0.81 -8.74 -4.76
CA VAL A 79 -0.58 -10.15 -4.44
C VAL A 79 -0.29 -10.25 -2.95
N LEU A 80 -1.08 -11.02 -2.22
CA LEU A 80 -0.85 -11.26 -0.80
C LEU A 80 0.48 -11.98 -0.58
N VAL A 81 1.34 -11.42 0.28
CA VAL A 81 2.64 -12.01 0.64
C VAL A 81 2.58 -12.57 2.06
N GLU A 82 2.12 -11.77 3.01
CA GLU A 82 1.96 -12.16 4.42
C GLU A 82 0.68 -11.55 5.01
N ASP A 83 0.01 -12.30 5.88
CA ASP A 83 -1.16 -11.83 6.64
C ASP A 83 -0.98 -12.19 8.12
N TYR A 84 -0.72 -11.19 8.95
CA TYR A 84 -0.35 -11.42 10.35
C TYR A 84 -1.57 -11.61 11.26
N PHE A 85 -2.75 -11.19 10.81
CA PHE A 85 -3.98 -11.20 11.61
C PHE A 85 -5.16 -11.89 10.92
N CYS A 86 -4.92 -12.57 9.79
CA CYS A 86 -5.94 -13.18 8.94
C CYS A 86 -7.00 -12.17 8.44
N LYS A 87 -6.62 -10.90 8.27
CA LYS A 87 -7.55 -9.83 7.84
C LYS A 87 -7.44 -9.53 6.35
N LEU A 88 -6.26 -9.71 5.76
CA LEU A 88 -6.03 -9.39 4.35
C LEU A 88 -6.60 -10.48 3.44
N ILE A 89 -6.56 -11.74 3.88
CA ILE A 89 -7.13 -12.87 3.13
C ILE A 89 -8.64 -12.75 2.91
N GLU A 90 -9.35 -12.01 3.78
CA GLU A 90 -10.79 -11.76 3.64
C GLU A 90 -11.12 -10.66 2.61
N VAL A 91 -10.13 -9.84 2.26
CA VAL A 91 -10.27 -8.67 1.38
C VAL A 91 -9.91 -9.01 -0.06
N PHE A 92 -8.97 -9.92 -0.27
CA PHE A 92 -8.59 -10.37 -1.60
C PHE A 92 -9.56 -11.45 -2.11
N PRO A 93 -10.08 -11.30 -3.34
CA PRO A 93 -10.95 -12.30 -3.95
C PRO A 93 -10.23 -13.61 -4.31
#